data_AF-A0A4V0ZHD2-F1
#
_entry.id   AF-A0A4V0ZHD2-F1
#
_cell.length_a   1.000
_cell.length_b   1.000
_cell.length_c   1.000
_cell.angle_alpha   90.00
_cell.angle_beta   90.00
_cell.angle_gamma   90.00
#
_symmetry.space_group_name_H-M   'P 1'
#
loop_
_entity.id
_entity.type
_entity.pdbx_description
1 polymer ?
#
loop_
_entity_poly.entity_id
_entity_poly.type
_entity_poly.pdbx_seq_one_letter_code
_entity_poly.pdbx_strand_id
1 'polypeptide(L)'
;MEEQIAAEITAERVRRVAQGFTDAKGRKVPGLGGGFQFCRLSDEPLFSDLTEEQKNELLKDADGTLPFSLANALRLRRPFVIVDEAHNSRTELAFDTLAKFKPAGIMELTATPDTQKTPSNVLHAVSAVELKREQMIKLPIELEVEPDEQRCLALAIDQREQLNQAAIQEQRKGRSYIRPLVLIQSEPKSRNRETRHAEWVKNELMTNQNIPEEEIVIATGSERGLEALEEKYAGGIFSEKCPVKFVITQKALAEGWDCAFAYVLVSMAGIRSATAEEQLLGRILRQPRAEHRTTEALNRSYAFVVSHDFGETAAALRDSLVKTAGFNRHDAAEFVAALKPEQARLDLSRGRIRFTPVEVKVSEELNLSAISRPTRRKLNWNKKSKTLMFTAPLSEASFFLQTATRKFYPDFVCKLKDGRILIVEYKGADRWKNAEPDRLVGQLWEELSDGSGLFVMITEKRWGDIRAKF
;
A
#
# COMPACT_ATOMS: atom_id res chain seq x y z
N MET A 1 -43.35 -0.70 -6.11
CA MET A 1 -43.22 -1.26 -4.74
C MET A 1 -44.64 -1.29 -4.19
N GLU A 2 -45.18 -2.44 -3.79
CA GLU A 2 -46.53 -2.50 -3.23
C GLU A 2 -46.63 -1.53 -2.05
N GLU A 3 -47.61 -0.64 -2.09
CA GLU A 3 -47.76 0.50 -1.16
C GLU A 3 -47.80 0.05 0.31
N GLN A 4 -48.35 -1.15 0.55
CA GLN A 4 -48.38 -1.83 1.85
C GLN A 4 -46.99 -2.17 2.40
N ILE A 5 -46.04 -2.59 1.57
CA ILE A 5 -44.71 -3.04 2.02
C ILE A 5 -43.88 -1.83 2.51
N ALA A 6 -43.99 -0.69 1.82
CA ALA A 6 -43.27 0.53 2.21
C ALA A 6 -43.88 1.17 3.47
N ALA A 7 -45.20 1.25 3.55
CA ALA A 7 -45.89 1.94 4.64
C ALA A 7 -45.90 1.12 5.94
N GLU A 8 -46.14 -0.19 5.89
CA GLU A 8 -46.36 -0.97 7.12
C GLU A 8 -45.07 -1.62 7.62
N ILE A 9 -44.28 -2.22 6.72
CA ILE A 9 -43.10 -3.00 7.14
C ILE A 9 -41.90 -2.08 7.37
N THR A 10 -41.67 -1.12 6.48
CA THR A 10 -40.49 -0.25 6.56
C THR A 10 -40.65 0.80 7.66
N ALA A 11 -41.83 1.43 7.79
CA ALA A 11 -42.09 2.38 8.86
C ALA A 11 -41.99 1.75 10.25
N GLU A 12 -42.52 0.53 10.41
CA GLU A 12 -42.47 -0.19 11.69
C GLU A 12 -41.03 -0.60 12.05
N ARG A 13 -40.22 -1.04 11.06
CA ARG A 13 -38.79 -1.34 11.29
C ARG A 13 -38.01 -0.09 11.72
N VAL A 14 -38.22 1.05 11.06
CA VAL A 14 -37.54 2.30 11.41
C VAL A 14 -38.03 2.84 12.76
N ARG A 15 -39.33 2.71 13.07
CA ARG A 15 -39.90 3.05 14.38
C ARG A 15 -39.25 2.26 15.51
N ARG A 16 -39.05 0.95 15.31
CA ARG A 16 -38.34 0.07 16.25
C ARG A 16 -36.88 0.47 16.45
N VAL A 17 -36.22 0.97 15.40
CA VAL A 17 -34.85 1.51 15.50
C VAL A 17 -34.81 2.82 16.28
N ALA A 18 -35.77 3.73 16.06
CA ALA A 18 -35.81 5.02 16.72
C ALA A 18 -36.28 4.95 18.19
N GLN A 19 -37.33 4.17 18.46
CA GLN A 19 -38.02 4.10 19.76
C GLN A 19 -37.60 2.88 20.59
N GLY A 20 -36.92 1.92 19.98
CA GLY A 20 -36.62 0.63 20.59
C GLY A 20 -37.75 -0.36 20.40
N PHE A 21 -37.48 -1.63 20.66
CA PHE A 21 -38.47 -2.70 20.54
C PHE A 21 -38.13 -3.87 21.44
N THR A 22 -39.11 -4.74 21.68
CA THR A 22 -38.89 -6.02 22.36
C THR A 22 -38.75 -7.10 21.30
N ASP A 23 -37.62 -7.82 21.31
CA ASP A 23 -37.40 -8.92 20.37
C ASP A 23 -38.30 -10.14 20.69
N ALA A 24 -38.35 -11.12 19.79
CA ALA A 24 -39.14 -12.34 19.96
C ALA A 24 -38.71 -13.20 21.16
N LYS A 25 -37.58 -12.86 21.82
CA LYS A 25 -37.05 -13.52 23.02
C LYS A 25 -37.29 -12.70 24.29
N GLY A 26 -38.11 -11.64 24.22
CA GLY A 26 -38.50 -10.81 25.36
C GLY A 26 -37.45 -9.78 25.78
N ARG A 27 -36.38 -9.57 24.99
CA ARG A 27 -35.30 -8.62 25.32
C ARG A 27 -35.64 -7.24 24.78
N LYS A 28 -35.58 -6.22 25.64
CA LYS A 28 -35.74 -4.80 25.25
C LYS A 28 -34.48 -4.30 24.56
N VAL A 29 -34.59 -3.91 23.30
CA VAL A 29 -33.58 -3.18 22.54
C VAL A 29 -33.89 -1.69 22.66
N PRO A 30 -33.00 -0.87 23.23
CA PRO A 30 -33.20 0.58 23.34
C PRO A 30 -33.15 1.24 21.95
N GLY A 31 -34.00 2.25 21.74
CA GLY A 31 -34.01 3.04 20.51
C GLY A 31 -32.87 4.04 20.45
N LEU A 32 -32.49 4.45 19.24
CA LEU A 32 -31.42 5.42 18.99
C LEU A 32 -31.81 6.89 19.32
N GLY A 33 -33.06 7.16 19.68
CA GLY A 33 -33.54 8.49 20.06
C GLY A 33 -34.23 9.28 18.93
N GLY A 34 -35.04 10.26 19.34
CA GLY A 34 -36.00 10.99 18.49
C GLY A 34 -35.40 12.11 17.66
N GLY A 35 -34.96 11.77 16.46
CA GLY A 35 -34.70 12.72 15.36
C GLY A 35 -35.23 12.24 14.00
N PHE A 36 -35.87 11.07 13.96
CA PHE A 36 -36.39 10.48 12.73
C PHE A 36 -37.82 10.95 12.46
N GLN A 37 -37.98 11.80 11.45
CA GLN A 37 -39.29 12.21 10.95
C GLN A 37 -39.64 11.38 9.72
N PHE A 38 -40.77 10.67 9.77
CA PHE A 38 -41.33 10.01 8.61
C PHE A 38 -41.89 11.08 7.66
N CYS A 39 -41.27 11.23 6.49
CA CYS A 39 -41.83 12.06 5.42
C CYS A 39 -42.47 11.10 4.41
N ARG A 40 -43.80 11.03 4.40
CA ARG A 40 -44.52 10.39 3.29
C ARG A 40 -44.37 11.32 2.08
N LEU A 41 -44.04 10.77 0.92
CA LEU A 41 -44.27 11.51 -0.34
C LEU A 41 -45.78 11.73 -0.42
N SER A 42 -46.19 12.98 -0.24
CA SER A 42 -47.58 13.40 -0.32
C SER A 42 -47.97 13.54 -1.79
N ASP A 43 -49.22 13.17 -2.12
CA ASP A 43 -49.81 13.48 -3.43
C ASP A 43 -50.00 14.99 -3.61
N GLU A 44 -50.15 15.73 -2.50
CA GLU A 44 -50.01 17.17 -2.48
C GLU A 44 -48.53 17.56 -2.54
N PRO A 45 -48.15 18.54 -3.39
CA PRO A 45 -46.80 19.08 -3.47
C PRO A 45 -46.17 19.28 -2.10
N LEU A 46 -45.06 18.58 -1.83
CA LEU A 46 -44.13 19.06 -0.82
C LEU A 46 -43.78 20.49 -1.24
N PHE A 47 -44.04 21.46 -0.35
CA PHE A 47 -43.76 22.88 -0.54
C PHE A 47 -44.74 23.65 -1.45
N SER A 48 -46.05 23.62 -1.17
CA SER A 48 -47.07 24.47 -1.84
C SER A 48 -46.85 25.98 -1.63
N ASP A 49 -46.18 26.36 -0.54
CA ASP A 49 -45.95 27.76 -0.15
C ASP A 49 -44.54 28.26 -0.46
N LEU A 50 -43.96 27.83 -1.59
CA LEU A 50 -42.67 28.37 -2.04
C LEU A 50 -42.85 29.75 -2.65
N THR A 51 -41.98 30.67 -2.26
CA THR A 51 -41.82 31.95 -2.95
C THR A 51 -41.35 31.74 -4.40
N GLU A 52 -41.64 32.68 -5.30
CA GLU A 52 -41.18 32.62 -6.69
C GLU A 52 -39.64 32.57 -6.80
N GLU A 53 -38.94 33.21 -5.87
CA GLU A 53 -37.47 33.09 -5.76
C GLU A 53 -37.04 31.66 -5.46
N GLN A 54 -37.66 30.99 -4.50
CA GLN A 54 -37.34 29.59 -4.18
C GLN A 54 -37.66 28.65 -5.34
N LYS A 55 -38.78 28.85 -6.06
CA LYS A 55 -39.13 28.05 -7.23
C LYS A 55 -38.13 28.19 -8.39
N ASN A 56 -37.56 29.39 -8.58
CA ASN A 56 -36.54 29.64 -9.60
C ASN A 56 -35.21 28.95 -9.30
N GLU A 57 -34.92 28.65 -8.03
CA GLU A 57 -33.70 27.99 -7.62
C GLU A 57 -33.78 26.46 -7.66
N LEU A 58 -34.95 25.87 -7.92
CA LEU A 58 -35.15 24.43 -8.02
C LEU A 58 -34.77 23.89 -9.41
N LEU A 59 -34.39 22.62 -9.44
CA LEU A 59 -34.14 21.88 -10.68
C LEU A 59 -35.49 21.61 -11.38
N LYS A 60 -35.50 21.78 -12.70
CA LYS A 60 -36.64 21.52 -13.58
C LYS A 60 -36.29 20.38 -14.53
N ASP A 61 -37.29 19.60 -14.92
CA ASP A 61 -37.12 18.56 -15.95
C ASP A 61 -36.98 19.19 -17.34
N ALA A 62 -36.66 18.37 -18.36
CA ALA A 62 -36.38 18.84 -19.72
C ALA A 62 -37.59 19.58 -20.36
N ASP A 63 -38.78 19.20 -19.92
CA ASP A 63 -40.09 19.75 -20.25
C ASP A 63 -40.47 20.99 -19.42
N GLY A 64 -39.57 21.46 -18.54
CA GLY A 64 -39.72 22.69 -17.76
C GLY A 64 -40.59 22.54 -16.52
N THR A 65 -41.09 21.34 -16.24
CA THR A 65 -41.86 21.00 -15.04
C THR A 65 -40.96 20.98 -13.80
N LEU A 66 -41.53 21.28 -12.63
CA LEU A 66 -40.83 21.25 -11.35
C LEU A 66 -41.06 19.89 -10.67
N PRO A 67 -40.11 18.93 -10.77
CA PRO A 67 -40.28 17.64 -10.13
C PRO A 67 -40.19 17.76 -8.61
N PHE A 68 -41.10 17.06 -7.92
CA PHE A 68 -41.05 16.84 -6.47
C PHE A 68 -39.98 15.78 -6.14
N SER A 69 -38.72 16.15 -6.35
CA SER A 69 -37.56 15.28 -6.17
C SER A 69 -36.88 15.51 -4.81
N LEU A 70 -36.22 14.47 -4.29
CA LEU A 70 -35.35 14.58 -3.12
C LEU A 70 -34.24 15.63 -3.32
N ALA A 71 -33.73 15.77 -4.55
CA ALA A 71 -32.72 16.77 -4.89
C ALA A 71 -33.24 18.20 -4.66
N ASN A 72 -34.48 18.49 -5.06
CA ASN A 72 -35.11 19.79 -4.83
C ASN A 72 -35.40 20.04 -3.34
N ALA A 73 -35.83 19.00 -2.60
CA ALA A 73 -35.99 19.09 -1.15
C ALA A 73 -34.66 19.42 -0.44
N LEU A 74 -33.55 18.80 -0.87
CA LEU A 74 -32.21 19.12 -0.35
C LEU A 74 -31.76 20.52 -0.75
N ARG A 75 -31.99 20.97 -1.99
CA ARG A 75 -31.64 22.33 -2.43
C ARG A 75 -32.28 23.42 -1.58
N LEU A 76 -33.54 23.24 -1.18
CA LEU A 76 -34.24 24.19 -0.30
C LEU A 76 -33.64 24.20 1.12
N ARG A 77 -33.23 23.03 1.62
CA ARG A 77 -32.63 22.88 2.95
C ARG A 77 -31.17 23.35 3.01
N ARG A 78 -30.50 23.51 1.87
CA ARG A 78 -29.07 23.87 1.75
C ARG A 78 -28.19 23.11 2.74
N PRO A 79 -28.15 21.78 2.67
CA PRO A 79 -27.48 20.96 3.68
C PRO A 79 -25.99 21.28 3.77
N PHE A 80 -25.41 21.04 4.93
CA PHE A 80 -23.96 20.90 5.05
C PHE A 80 -23.60 19.45 4.67
N VAL A 81 -22.74 19.29 3.67
CA VAL A 81 -22.39 17.97 3.11
C VAL A 81 -21.06 17.54 3.69
N ILE A 82 -21.00 16.33 4.22
CA ILE A 82 -19.76 15.69 4.66
C ILE A 82 -19.47 14.57 3.67
N VAL A 83 -18.31 14.63 3.02
CA VAL A 83 -17.84 13.62 2.07
C VAL A 83 -16.73 12.84 2.74
N ASP A 84 -17.03 11.61 3.15
CA ASP A 84 -16.03 10.68 3.62
C ASP A 84 -15.28 10.04 2.45
N GLU A 85 -14.02 9.69 2.67
CA GLU A 85 -13.09 9.17 1.66
C GLU A 85 -13.14 9.94 0.34
N ALA A 86 -13.11 11.28 0.42
CA ALA A 86 -13.35 12.16 -0.73
C ALA A 86 -12.42 11.89 -1.93
N HIS A 87 -11.26 11.25 -1.71
CA HIS A 87 -10.35 10.78 -2.73
C HIS A 87 -10.96 9.79 -3.75
N ASN A 88 -11.95 8.99 -3.34
CA ASN A 88 -12.64 8.05 -4.23
C ASN A 88 -13.67 8.74 -5.13
N SER A 89 -14.15 9.92 -4.74
CA SER A 89 -15.24 10.65 -5.40
C SER A 89 -14.77 11.87 -6.19
N ARG A 90 -13.46 11.99 -6.50
CA ARG A 90 -12.87 13.17 -7.18
C ARG A 90 -13.07 13.17 -8.69
N THR A 91 -14.31 12.98 -9.13
CA THR A 91 -14.68 13.23 -10.53
C THR A 91 -15.38 14.59 -10.60
N GLU A 92 -15.16 15.34 -11.68
CA GLU A 92 -15.89 16.59 -11.95
C GLU A 92 -17.41 16.35 -11.85
N LEU A 93 -17.88 15.19 -12.33
CA LEU A 93 -19.27 14.77 -12.24
C LEU A 93 -19.79 14.65 -10.79
N ALA A 94 -18.98 14.16 -9.86
CA ALA A 94 -19.38 14.04 -8.46
C ALA A 94 -19.51 15.42 -7.80
N PHE A 95 -18.55 16.32 -8.05
CA PHE A 95 -18.62 17.70 -7.57
C PHE A 95 -19.79 18.46 -8.18
N ASP A 96 -20.04 18.29 -9.48
CA ASP A 96 -21.23 18.84 -10.15
C ASP A 96 -22.52 18.32 -9.51
N THR A 97 -22.54 17.04 -9.13
CA THR A 97 -23.68 16.43 -8.46
C THR A 97 -23.89 17.00 -7.06
N LEU A 98 -22.82 17.19 -6.28
CA LEU A 98 -22.90 17.84 -4.97
C LEU A 98 -23.32 19.31 -5.08
N ALA A 99 -22.80 20.04 -6.07
CA ALA A 99 -23.18 21.42 -6.34
C ALA A 99 -24.67 21.55 -6.71
N LYS A 100 -25.24 20.55 -7.40
CA LYS A 100 -26.69 20.47 -7.67
C LYS A 100 -27.52 20.42 -6.39
N PHE A 101 -26.99 20.05 -5.22
CA PHE A 101 -27.74 20.12 -3.96
C PHE A 101 -27.73 21.50 -3.30
N LYS A 102 -27.08 22.50 -3.90
CA LYS A 102 -26.94 23.85 -3.35
C LYS A 102 -26.53 23.85 -1.85
N PRO A 103 -25.48 23.09 -1.46
CA PRO A 103 -25.13 22.96 -0.06
C PRO A 103 -24.73 24.30 0.57
N ALA A 104 -24.85 24.40 1.90
CA ALA A 104 -24.30 25.53 2.65
C ALA A 104 -22.77 25.44 2.77
N GLY A 105 -22.22 24.23 2.70
CA GLY A 105 -20.79 23.96 2.68
C GLY A 105 -20.53 22.47 2.40
N ILE A 106 -19.32 22.16 1.97
CA ILE A 106 -18.85 20.79 1.73
C ILE A 106 -17.60 20.60 2.59
N MET A 107 -17.61 19.60 3.48
CA MET A 107 -16.46 19.18 4.27
C MET A 107 -15.99 17.83 3.76
N GLU A 108 -14.73 17.78 3.32
CA GLU A 108 -14.11 16.56 2.83
C GLU A 108 -13.25 15.94 3.94
N LEU A 109 -13.48 14.66 4.22
CA LEU A 109 -12.62 13.84 5.06
C LEU A 109 -11.80 12.95 4.14
N THR A 110 -10.48 13.14 4.14
CA THR A 110 -9.59 12.38 3.27
C THR A 110 -8.18 12.38 3.84
N ALA A 111 -7.51 11.24 3.72
CA ALA A 111 -6.10 11.12 4.06
C ALA A 111 -5.17 11.71 2.96
N THR A 112 -5.71 12.07 1.79
CA THR A 112 -4.93 12.36 0.58
C THR A 112 -5.41 13.62 -0.14
N PRO A 113 -5.45 14.80 0.48
CA PRO A 113 -6.06 16.00 -0.12
C PRO A 113 -5.53 16.30 -1.53
N ASP A 114 -6.42 16.58 -2.48
CA ASP A 114 -5.98 17.01 -3.82
C ASP A 114 -5.39 18.41 -3.73
N THR A 115 -4.20 18.58 -4.27
CA THR A 115 -3.47 19.85 -4.31
C THR A 115 -3.28 20.37 -5.73
N GLN A 116 -3.71 19.62 -6.75
CA GLN A 116 -3.35 19.88 -8.15
C GLN A 116 -4.55 20.10 -9.07
N LYS A 117 -5.59 19.27 -9.04
CA LYS A 117 -6.68 19.33 -10.03
C LYS A 117 -7.90 20.07 -9.51
N THR A 118 -8.41 19.67 -8.36
CA THR A 118 -9.52 20.33 -7.67
C THR A 118 -9.11 20.61 -6.23
N PRO A 119 -8.24 21.60 -5.99
CA PRO A 119 -7.74 21.86 -4.65
C PRO A 119 -8.85 22.40 -3.76
N SER A 120 -9.24 21.60 -2.78
CA SER A 120 -10.08 22.05 -1.66
C SER A 120 -9.21 22.78 -0.64
N ASN A 121 -9.83 23.71 0.10
CA ASN A 121 -9.15 24.38 1.22
C ASN A 121 -8.85 23.36 2.32
N VAL A 122 -7.57 23.11 2.59
CA VAL A 122 -7.16 22.25 3.71
C VAL A 122 -7.33 23.03 5.02
N LEU A 123 -8.40 22.73 5.74
CA LEU A 123 -8.70 23.37 7.03
C LEU A 123 -7.78 22.88 8.16
N HIS A 124 -7.46 21.58 8.13
CA HIS A 124 -6.59 20.94 9.12
C HIS A 124 -5.96 19.70 8.49
N ALA A 125 -4.68 19.46 8.79
CA ALA A 125 -3.96 18.27 8.37
C ALA A 125 -3.21 17.73 9.59
N VAL A 126 -3.37 16.43 9.86
CA VAL A 126 -2.68 15.74 10.93
C VAL A 126 -1.48 15.01 10.33
N SER A 127 -0.29 15.28 10.87
CA SER A 127 0.91 14.58 10.44
C SER A 127 0.99 13.19 11.07
N ALA A 128 1.68 12.28 10.39
CA ALA A 128 1.93 10.96 10.96
C ALA A 128 2.81 10.95 12.20
N VAL A 129 3.70 11.95 12.34
CA VAL A 129 4.52 12.10 13.55
C VAL A 129 3.62 12.38 14.75
N GLU A 130 2.56 13.19 14.57
CA GLU A 130 1.55 13.41 15.61
C GLU A 130 0.77 12.13 15.90
N LEU A 131 0.30 11.40 14.87
CA LEU A 131 -0.40 10.11 15.07
C LEU A 131 0.47 9.09 15.81
N LYS A 132 1.77 9.03 15.50
CA LYS A 132 2.74 8.17 16.20
C LYS A 132 2.95 8.62 17.64
N ARG A 133 3.04 9.93 17.88
CA ARG A 133 3.19 10.51 19.23
C ARG A 133 1.96 10.21 20.09
N GLU A 134 0.77 10.29 19.51
CA GLU A 134 -0.51 9.94 20.13
C GLU A 134 -0.78 8.41 20.14
N GLN A 135 0.21 7.59 19.81
CA GLN A 135 0.16 6.13 19.90
C GLN A 135 -0.97 5.48 19.06
N MET A 136 -1.40 6.15 18.00
CA MET A 136 -2.50 5.69 17.15
C MET A 136 -2.06 4.72 16.05
N ILE A 137 -0.76 4.70 15.74
CA ILE A 137 -0.20 3.91 14.63
C ILE A 137 1.02 3.07 15.04
N LYS A 138 1.13 1.89 14.43
CA LYS A 138 2.24 0.93 14.52
C LYS A 138 3.33 1.32 13.53
N LEU A 139 4.46 1.79 14.02
CA LEU A 139 5.60 2.19 13.19
C LEU A 139 6.94 1.88 13.86
N PRO A 140 7.97 1.49 13.11
CA PRO A 140 8.00 1.37 11.64
C PRO A 140 7.26 0.14 11.10
N ILE A 141 7.06 0.12 9.77
CA ILE A 141 6.72 -1.09 9.02
C ILE A 141 8.04 -1.83 8.74
N GLU A 142 8.17 -3.02 9.29
CA GLU A 142 9.27 -3.94 9.02
C GLU A 142 8.96 -4.71 7.73
N LEU A 143 9.71 -4.42 6.68
CA LEU A 143 9.57 -5.03 5.36
C LEU A 143 10.57 -6.19 5.20
N GLU A 144 10.05 -7.32 4.73
CA GLU A 144 10.83 -8.43 4.23
C GLU A 144 10.39 -8.79 2.81
N VAL A 145 11.37 -8.92 1.92
CA VAL A 145 11.14 -9.36 0.54
C VAL A 145 11.68 -10.77 0.38
N GLU A 146 10.83 -11.69 -0.06
CA GLU A 146 11.19 -13.10 -0.26
C GLU A 146 10.59 -13.57 -1.60
N PRO A 147 11.41 -13.97 -2.58
CA PRO A 147 10.90 -14.41 -3.88
C PRO A 147 10.16 -15.74 -3.85
N ASP A 148 10.45 -16.59 -2.86
CA ASP A 148 9.75 -17.86 -2.70
C ASP A 148 8.43 -17.65 -1.92
N GLU A 149 7.31 -17.95 -2.57
CA GLU A 149 5.96 -17.71 -2.02
C GLU A 149 5.68 -18.54 -0.76
N GLN A 150 6.14 -19.80 -0.72
CA GLN A 150 5.91 -20.69 0.41
C GLN A 150 6.71 -20.23 1.62
N ARG A 151 7.97 -19.82 1.38
CA ARG A 151 8.83 -19.26 2.41
C ARG A 151 8.31 -17.91 2.90
N CYS A 152 7.81 -17.06 2.01
CA CYS A 152 7.19 -15.78 2.35
C CYS A 152 5.99 -15.98 3.30
N LEU A 153 5.11 -16.95 2.99
CA LEU A 153 4.01 -17.34 3.88
C LEU A 153 4.53 -17.88 5.22
N ALA A 154 5.52 -18.77 5.20
CA ALA A 154 6.09 -19.36 6.42
C ALA A 154 6.67 -18.29 7.36
N LEU A 155 7.40 -17.31 6.80
CA LEU A 155 7.96 -16.18 7.55
C LEU A 155 6.85 -15.32 8.19
N ALA A 156 5.78 -15.05 7.45
CA ALA A 156 4.64 -14.29 7.95
C ALA A 156 3.89 -15.03 9.07
N ILE A 157 3.73 -16.35 8.95
CA ILE A 157 3.13 -17.22 9.97
C ILE A 157 3.97 -17.21 11.25
N ASP A 158 5.28 -17.41 11.11
CA ASP A 158 6.22 -17.39 12.25
C ASP A 158 6.18 -16.02 12.95
N GLN A 159 6.23 -14.93 12.19
CA GLN A 159 6.14 -13.58 12.74
C GLN A 159 4.83 -13.36 13.52
N ARG A 160 3.70 -13.86 12.99
CA ARG A 160 2.41 -13.80 13.70
C ARG A 160 2.43 -14.59 15.00
N GLU A 161 3.04 -15.77 15.02
CA GLU A 161 3.10 -16.60 16.22
C GLU A 161 3.98 -15.96 17.30
N GLN A 162 5.11 -15.38 16.93
CA GLN A 162 5.94 -14.59 17.85
C GLN A 162 5.15 -13.43 18.48
N LEU A 163 4.40 -12.67 17.66
CA LEU A 163 3.54 -11.58 18.15
C LEU A 163 2.42 -12.10 19.05
N ASN A 164 1.84 -13.27 18.72
CA ASN A 164 0.80 -13.89 19.53
C ASN A 164 1.31 -14.31 20.91
N GLN A 165 2.51 -14.88 20.98
CA GLN A 165 3.14 -15.21 22.25
C GLN A 165 3.39 -13.96 23.11
N ALA A 166 3.87 -12.87 22.48
CA ALA A 166 4.02 -11.59 23.17
C ALA A 166 2.67 -11.05 23.68
N ALA A 167 1.63 -11.10 22.85
CA ALA A 167 0.27 -10.67 23.21
C ALA A 167 -0.31 -11.47 24.40
N ILE A 168 -0.14 -12.80 24.40
CA ILE A 168 -0.57 -13.67 25.49
C ILE A 168 0.19 -13.33 26.78
N GLN A 169 1.50 -13.08 26.69
CA GLN A 169 2.30 -12.67 27.85
C GLN A 169 1.84 -11.33 28.43
N GLU A 170 1.53 -10.35 27.58
CA GLU A 170 0.98 -9.07 28.04
C GLU A 170 -0.42 -9.22 28.65
N GLN A 171 -1.28 -10.03 28.05
CA GLN A 171 -2.63 -10.28 28.56
C GLN A 171 -2.57 -10.94 29.94
N ARG A 172 -1.66 -11.89 30.16
CA ARG A 172 -1.40 -12.49 31.48
C ARG A 172 -0.94 -11.48 32.53
N LYS A 173 -0.30 -10.38 32.10
CA LYS A 173 0.08 -9.25 32.96
C LYS A 173 -1.05 -8.23 33.14
N GLY A 174 -2.27 -8.54 32.71
CA GLY A 174 -3.45 -7.69 32.87
C GLY A 174 -3.67 -6.68 31.74
N ARG A 175 -2.88 -6.73 30.65
CA ARG A 175 -3.16 -5.91 29.47
C ARG A 175 -4.39 -6.42 28.72
N SER A 176 -4.99 -5.53 27.96
CA SER A 176 -6.17 -5.82 27.17
C SER A 176 -5.89 -6.85 26.06
N TYR A 177 -6.83 -7.77 25.83
CA TYR A 177 -6.73 -8.78 24.76
C TYR A 177 -6.46 -8.16 23.38
N ILE A 178 -5.49 -8.76 22.69
CA ILE A 178 -5.21 -8.57 21.27
C ILE A 178 -4.87 -9.93 20.66
N ARG A 179 -5.24 -10.15 19.40
CA ARG A 179 -4.86 -11.33 18.64
C ARG A 179 -4.28 -10.90 17.31
N PRO A 180 -2.96 -10.96 17.13
CA PRO A 180 -2.34 -10.62 15.86
C PRO A 180 -2.89 -11.48 14.71
N LEU A 181 -3.31 -10.81 13.64
CA LEU A 181 -3.85 -11.41 12.41
C LEU A 181 -2.91 -11.14 11.23
N VAL A 182 -2.98 -12.03 10.25
CA VAL A 182 -2.30 -11.92 8.97
C VAL A 182 -3.30 -11.57 7.88
N LEU A 183 -3.08 -10.47 7.18
CA LEU A 183 -3.79 -10.11 5.95
C LEU A 183 -2.98 -10.59 4.76
N ILE A 184 -3.56 -11.46 3.93
CA ILE A 184 -2.90 -11.98 2.74
C ILE A 184 -3.59 -11.43 1.51
N GLN A 185 -2.87 -10.63 0.74
CA GLN A 185 -3.30 -10.11 -0.55
C GLN A 185 -2.97 -11.15 -1.63
N SER A 186 -4.01 -11.82 -2.11
CA SER A 186 -3.98 -12.75 -3.23
C SER A 186 -4.07 -12.04 -4.59
N GLU A 187 -3.61 -12.70 -5.64
CA GLU A 187 -3.74 -12.23 -7.01
C GLU A 187 -5.17 -12.40 -7.55
N PRO A 188 -5.61 -11.56 -8.51
CA PRO A 188 -6.88 -11.78 -9.19
C PRO A 188 -6.83 -13.07 -10.02
N LYS A 189 -7.92 -13.84 -9.99
CA LYS A 189 -8.05 -15.09 -10.75
C LYS A 189 -7.97 -14.81 -12.25
N SER A 190 -7.01 -15.43 -12.94
CA SER A 190 -6.88 -15.36 -14.40
C SER A 190 -7.28 -16.67 -15.06
N ARG A 191 -7.92 -16.56 -16.23
CA ARG A 191 -8.22 -17.74 -17.09
C ARG A 191 -7.01 -18.17 -17.93
N ASN A 192 -6.03 -17.28 -18.10
CA ASN A 192 -4.94 -17.45 -19.07
C ASN A 192 -3.61 -17.85 -18.42
N ARG A 193 -3.50 -17.73 -17.09
CA ARG A 193 -2.31 -18.10 -16.33
C ARG A 193 -2.71 -18.57 -14.94
N GLU A 194 -1.93 -19.48 -14.38
CA GLU A 194 -2.02 -19.76 -12.95
C GLU A 194 -1.67 -18.50 -12.17
N THR A 195 -2.46 -18.21 -11.15
CA THR A 195 -2.32 -17.02 -10.29
C THR A 195 -2.43 -17.45 -8.85
N ARG A 196 -1.81 -16.69 -7.95
CA ARG A 196 -1.91 -16.90 -6.50
C ARG A 196 -3.22 -16.34 -5.97
N HIS A 197 -4.31 -16.82 -6.54
CA HIS A 197 -5.68 -16.47 -6.19
C HIS A 197 -6.07 -17.03 -4.82
N ALA A 198 -7.19 -16.53 -4.27
CA ALA A 198 -7.54 -16.75 -2.87
C ALA A 198 -7.65 -18.23 -2.49
N GLU A 199 -8.24 -19.06 -3.34
CA GLU A 199 -8.39 -20.49 -3.12
C GLU A 199 -7.04 -21.22 -3.17
N TRP A 200 -6.12 -20.81 -4.04
CA TRP A 200 -4.75 -21.34 -4.06
C TRP A 200 -4.04 -21.02 -2.74
N VAL A 201 -4.12 -19.78 -2.26
CA VAL A 201 -3.51 -19.37 -1.00
C VAL A 201 -4.11 -20.15 0.18
N LYS A 202 -5.43 -20.34 0.21
CA LYS A 202 -6.10 -21.15 1.23
C LYS A 202 -5.57 -22.58 1.23
N ASN A 203 -5.46 -23.20 0.06
CA ASN A 203 -4.93 -24.56 -0.07
C ASN A 203 -3.46 -24.64 0.37
N GLU A 204 -2.64 -23.67 0.00
CA GLU A 204 -1.23 -23.60 0.41
C GLU A 204 -1.08 -23.54 1.94
N LEU A 205 -1.88 -22.70 2.60
CA LEU A 205 -1.93 -22.61 4.06
C LEU A 205 -2.34 -23.94 4.70
N MET A 206 -3.33 -24.63 4.13
CA MET A 206 -3.84 -25.87 4.70
C MET A 206 -2.90 -27.06 4.48
N THR A 207 -2.39 -27.23 3.26
CA THR A 207 -1.64 -28.43 2.86
C THR A 207 -0.17 -28.37 3.24
N ASN A 208 0.48 -27.22 3.02
CA ASN A 208 1.93 -27.12 3.21
C ASN A 208 2.29 -26.46 4.55
N GLN A 209 1.47 -25.51 5.00
CA GLN A 209 1.68 -24.83 6.28
C GLN A 209 0.89 -25.45 7.44
N ASN A 210 0.07 -26.48 7.18
CA ASN A 210 -0.75 -27.19 8.18
C ASN A 210 -1.65 -26.28 9.02
N ILE A 211 -2.17 -25.20 8.43
CA ILE A 211 -3.11 -24.30 9.10
C ILE A 211 -4.53 -24.88 9.02
N PRO A 212 -5.24 -25.04 10.15
CA PRO A 212 -6.62 -25.52 10.14
C PRO A 212 -7.56 -24.59 9.36
N GLU A 213 -8.56 -25.16 8.68
CA GLU A 213 -9.48 -24.40 7.83
C GLU A 213 -10.26 -23.34 8.63
N GLU A 214 -10.63 -23.64 9.87
CA GLU A 214 -11.34 -22.72 10.76
C GLU A 214 -10.52 -21.46 11.11
N GLU A 215 -9.20 -21.49 10.95
CA GLU A 215 -8.32 -20.35 11.20
C GLU A 215 -8.20 -19.41 9.98
N ILE A 216 -8.78 -19.79 8.84
CA ILE A 216 -8.65 -19.08 7.57
C ILE A 216 -10.01 -18.56 7.13
N VAL A 217 -10.07 -17.30 6.70
CA VAL A 217 -11.26 -16.72 6.07
C VAL A 217 -10.90 -16.06 4.75
N ILE A 218 -11.73 -16.30 3.73
CA ILE A 218 -11.65 -15.59 2.44
C ILE A 218 -12.63 -14.42 2.48
N ALA A 219 -12.11 -13.23 2.21
CA ALA A 219 -12.83 -11.97 2.21
C ALA A 219 -12.58 -11.24 0.89
N THR A 220 -13.19 -11.73 -0.18
CA THR A 220 -13.10 -11.16 -1.53
C THR A 220 -14.41 -10.46 -1.90
N GLY A 221 -14.43 -9.69 -2.99
CA GLY A 221 -15.67 -9.03 -3.43
C GLY A 221 -16.83 -10.02 -3.71
N SER A 222 -16.52 -11.29 -3.98
CA SER A 222 -17.48 -12.38 -4.17
C SER A 222 -17.77 -13.19 -2.89
N GLU A 223 -16.84 -13.22 -1.93
CA GLU A 223 -16.97 -14.01 -0.71
C GLU A 223 -16.92 -13.10 0.53
N ARG A 224 -18.07 -13.00 1.21
CA ARG A 224 -18.25 -12.16 2.41
C ARG A 224 -17.93 -12.92 3.70
N GLY A 225 -16.77 -13.58 3.74
CA GLY A 225 -16.39 -14.42 4.88
C GLY A 225 -16.33 -13.68 6.21
N LEU A 226 -16.06 -12.37 6.20
CA LEU A 226 -16.04 -11.53 7.41
C LEU A 226 -17.44 -11.26 7.98
N GLU A 227 -18.45 -11.02 7.12
CA GLU A 227 -19.84 -10.83 7.55
C GLU A 227 -20.36 -12.10 8.26
N ALA A 228 -20.02 -13.28 7.73
CA ALA A 228 -20.36 -14.56 8.35
C ALA A 228 -19.73 -14.74 9.76
N LEU A 229 -18.56 -14.14 10.02
CA LEU A 229 -17.94 -14.18 11.34
C LEU A 229 -18.67 -13.28 12.34
N GLU A 230 -19.17 -12.13 11.90
CA GLU A 230 -19.96 -11.21 12.73
C GLU A 230 -21.27 -11.83 13.19
N GLU A 231 -21.91 -12.63 12.33
CA GLU A 231 -23.11 -13.39 12.71
C GLU A 231 -22.80 -14.54 13.68
N LYS A 232 -21.67 -15.23 13.50
CA LYS A 232 -21.30 -16.42 14.27
C LYS A 232 -20.71 -16.09 15.64
N TYR A 233 -19.93 -15.01 15.75
CA TYR A 233 -19.23 -14.64 16.97
C TYR A 233 -19.65 -13.25 17.42
N ALA A 234 -20.09 -13.12 18.67
CA ALA A 234 -20.32 -11.81 19.28
C ALA A 234 -19.00 -11.01 19.28
N GLY A 235 -18.97 -9.91 18.52
CA GLY A 235 -17.77 -9.11 18.26
C GLY A 235 -16.96 -9.52 17.02
N GLY A 236 -17.51 -10.42 16.17
CA GLY A 236 -16.90 -10.84 14.91
C GLY A 236 -15.48 -11.38 15.07
N ILE A 237 -14.58 -10.90 14.22
CA ILE A 237 -13.17 -11.32 14.22
C ILE A 237 -12.40 -10.88 15.48
N PHE A 238 -12.91 -9.91 16.26
CA PHE A 238 -12.30 -9.48 17.53
C PHE A 238 -12.68 -10.37 18.70
N SER A 239 -13.64 -11.27 18.52
CA SER A 239 -14.06 -12.19 19.57
C SER A 239 -12.92 -13.13 19.96
N GLU A 240 -12.70 -13.32 21.26
CA GLU A 240 -11.76 -14.32 21.80
C GLU A 240 -12.11 -15.75 21.37
N LYS A 241 -13.38 -15.99 21.01
CA LYS A 241 -13.90 -17.30 20.58
C LYS A 241 -13.75 -17.55 19.08
N CYS A 242 -13.54 -16.51 18.29
CA CYS A 242 -13.30 -16.68 16.86
C CYS A 242 -11.93 -17.36 16.71
N PRO A 243 -11.74 -18.40 15.88
CA PRO A 243 -10.44 -19.04 15.67
C PRO A 243 -9.60 -18.38 14.55
N VAL A 244 -10.22 -17.57 13.70
CA VAL A 244 -9.59 -16.98 12.51
C VAL A 244 -8.32 -16.16 12.83
N LYS A 245 -7.22 -16.50 12.16
CA LYS A 245 -5.92 -15.82 12.23
C LYS A 245 -5.48 -15.26 10.88
N PHE A 246 -5.98 -15.84 9.78
CA PHE A 246 -5.57 -15.52 8.42
C PHE A 246 -6.77 -15.01 7.62
N VAL A 247 -6.64 -13.81 7.05
CA VAL A 247 -7.67 -13.19 6.20
C VAL A 247 -7.10 -13.04 4.81
N ILE A 248 -7.67 -13.76 3.84
CA ILE A 248 -7.25 -13.71 2.44
C ILE A 248 -8.16 -12.74 1.69
N THR A 249 -7.60 -11.78 0.95
CA THR A 249 -8.35 -10.81 0.17
C THR A 249 -7.67 -10.51 -1.17
N GLN A 250 -8.37 -9.89 -2.13
CA GLN A 250 -7.83 -9.49 -3.45
C GLN A 250 -7.78 -7.98 -3.63
N LYS A 251 -8.68 -7.25 -2.96
CA LYS A 251 -8.83 -5.79 -3.03
C LYS A 251 -8.97 -5.25 -1.62
N ALA A 252 -9.19 -3.95 -1.51
CA ALA A 252 -9.68 -3.34 -0.28
C ALA A 252 -10.81 -4.19 0.33
N LEU A 253 -10.61 -4.59 1.57
CA LEU A 253 -11.65 -5.17 2.41
C LEU A 253 -12.82 -4.18 2.48
N ALA A 254 -14.05 -4.68 2.63
CA ALA A 254 -15.27 -3.86 2.59
C ALA A 254 -15.13 -2.55 3.40
N GLU A 255 -15.68 -1.46 2.85
CA GLU A 255 -15.83 -0.19 3.56
C GLU A 255 -16.49 -0.45 4.93
N GLY A 256 -15.84 -0.01 6.01
CA GLY A 256 -16.28 -0.29 7.39
C GLY A 256 -15.54 -1.39 8.15
N TRP A 257 -14.71 -2.23 7.50
CA TRP A 257 -13.95 -3.27 8.21
C TRP A 257 -12.68 -2.72 8.90
N ASP A 258 -12.81 -2.20 10.12
CA ASP A 258 -11.69 -1.65 10.90
C ASP A 258 -10.98 -2.71 11.75
N CYS A 259 -9.93 -3.37 11.22
CA CYS A 259 -9.19 -4.39 11.95
C CYS A 259 -7.82 -3.93 12.46
N ALA A 260 -7.80 -3.27 13.63
CA ALA A 260 -6.56 -2.92 14.33
C ALA A 260 -5.69 -4.15 14.72
N PHE A 261 -6.30 -5.35 14.78
CA PHE A 261 -5.62 -6.61 15.05
C PHE A 261 -4.79 -7.13 13.87
N ALA A 262 -4.86 -6.48 12.70
CA ALA A 262 -3.99 -6.79 11.58
C ALA A 262 -2.57 -6.27 11.86
N TYR A 263 -1.61 -7.18 12.06
CA TYR A 263 -0.20 -6.83 12.31
C TYR A 263 0.71 -7.19 11.13
N VAL A 264 0.35 -8.24 10.40
CA VAL A 264 1.16 -8.79 9.32
C VAL A 264 0.40 -8.65 8.01
N LEU A 265 1.03 -8.05 7.00
CA LEU A 265 0.56 -8.01 5.62
C LEU A 265 1.45 -8.92 4.78
N VAL A 266 0.84 -9.77 3.96
CA VAL A 266 1.54 -10.58 2.96
C VAL A 266 1.02 -10.20 1.58
N SER A 267 1.89 -9.87 0.65
CA SER A 267 1.51 -9.54 -0.73
C SER A 267 2.05 -10.56 -1.73
N MET A 268 1.13 -11.32 -2.36
CA MET A 268 1.45 -12.28 -3.42
C MET A 268 1.52 -11.66 -4.81
N ALA A 269 0.91 -10.47 -4.99
CA ALA A 269 0.82 -9.80 -6.28
C ALA A 269 2.00 -8.85 -6.58
N GLY A 270 2.93 -8.69 -5.64
CA GLY A 270 3.97 -7.66 -5.65
C GLY A 270 3.41 -6.23 -5.48
N ILE A 271 4.24 -5.27 -5.03
CA ILE A 271 3.83 -3.86 -4.80
C ILE A 271 3.88 -3.03 -6.10
N ARG A 272 3.17 -3.45 -7.15
CA ARG A 272 3.16 -2.73 -8.45
C ARG A 272 1.82 -2.07 -8.77
N SER A 273 0.79 -2.30 -7.98
CA SER A 273 -0.59 -1.86 -8.24
C SER A 273 -0.99 -0.75 -7.27
N ALA A 274 -0.68 0.48 -7.68
CA ALA A 274 -0.84 1.72 -6.92
C ALA A 274 -2.26 2.06 -6.40
N THR A 275 -3.32 1.29 -6.69
CA THR A 275 -4.70 1.64 -6.26
C THR A 275 -5.35 0.62 -5.33
N ALA A 276 -4.84 -0.62 -5.24
CA ALA A 276 -5.42 -1.66 -4.38
C ALA A 276 -4.66 -1.83 -3.04
N GLU A 277 -3.40 -1.40 -3.00
CA GLU A 277 -2.47 -1.57 -1.89
C GLU A 277 -2.65 -0.49 -0.81
N GLU A 278 -3.13 0.69 -1.21
CA GLU A 278 -3.29 1.91 -0.42
C GLU A 278 -4.16 1.67 0.83
N GLN A 279 -5.33 1.05 0.67
CA GLN A 279 -6.27 0.83 1.78
C GLN A 279 -5.89 -0.34 2.70
N LEU A 280 -5.05 -1.29 2.26
CA LEU A 280 -4.63 -2.42 3.10
C LEU A 280 -3.54 -1.99 4.08
N LEU A 281 -2.62 -1.13 3.63
CA LEU A 281 -1.55 -0.62 4.46
C LEU A 281 -2.07 0.22 5.63
N GLY A 282 -3.04 1.11 5.37
CA GLY A 282 -3.69 1.92 6.40
C GLY A 282 -4.37 1.08 7.51
N ARG A 283 -4.80 -0.15 7.20
CA ARG A 283 -5.41 -1.07 8.18
C ARG A 283 -4.38 -1.72 9.08
N ILE A 284 -3.25 -2.16 8.51
CA ILE A 284 -2.18 -2.76 9.32
C ILE A 284 -1.43 -1.74 10.15
N LEU A 285 -1.59 -0.43 9.91
CA LEU A 285 -0.95 0.62 10.70
C LEU A 285 -1.71 0.95 11.99
N ARG A 286 -2.99 0.64 12.15
CA ARG A 286 -3.78 1.10 13.31
C ARG A 286 -3.41 0.39 14.61
N GLN A 287 -3.03 1.14 15.64
CA GLN A 287 -2.71 0.60 16.96
C GLN A 287 -4.00 0.18 17.69
N PRO A 288 -4.12 -1.07 18.19
CA PRO A 288 -5.30 -1.48 18.95
C PRO A 288 -5.53 -0.62 20.19
N ARG A 289 -6.70 0.03 20.25
CA ARG A 289 -7.11 0.99 21.29
C ARG A 289 -6.30 2.29 21.34
N ALA A 290 -5.52 2.60 20.29
CA ALA A 290 -4.64 3.77 20.24
C ALA A 290 -3.71 3.89 21.46
N GLU A 291 -3.21 2.76 21.95
CA GLU A 291 -2.30 2.70 23.09
C GLU A 291 -1.11 1.81 22.75
N HIS A 292 0.09 2.30 23.04
CA HIS A 292 1.31 1.51 22.90
C HIS A 292 1.31 0.33 23.88
N ARG A 293 1.82 -0.78 23.37
CA ARG A 293 2.08 -2.01 24.10
C ARG A 293 3.42 -1.92 24.80
N THR A 294 3.59 -2.76 25.81
CA THR A 294 4.84 -2.81 26.59
C THR A 294 5.95 -3.48 25.77
N THR A 295 5.55 -4.41 24.91
CA THR A 295 6.41 -5.14 23.98
C THR A 295 6.49 -4.36 22.68
N GLU A 296 7.70 -3.92 22.36
CA GLU A 296 7.96 -3.09 21.19
C GLU A 296 7.53 -3.73 19.87
N ALA A 297 7.63 -5.06 19.73
CA ALA A 297 7.17 -5.79 18.54
C ALA A 297 5.65 -5.61 18.27
N LEU A 298 4.85 -5.37 19.31
CA LEU A 298 3.41 -5.10 19.19
C LEU A 298 3.09 -3.62 18.90
N ASN A 299 4.11 -2.78 18.70
CA ASN A 299 3.97 -1.39 18.25
C ASN A 299 4.48 -1.19 16.82
N ARG A 300 4.73 -2.30 16.09
CA ARG A 300 5.23 -2.31 14.71
C ARG A 300 4.30 -3.10 13.81
N SER A 301 4.35 -2.77 12.53
CA SER A 301 3.66 -3.52 11.48
C SER A 301 4.67 -4.29 10.66
N TYR A 302 4.25 -5.41 10.07
CA TYR A 302 5.14 -6.30 9.33
C TYR A 302 4.59 -6.51 7.94
N ALA A 303 5.43 -6.36 6.92
CA ALA A 303 5.06 -6.55 5.52
C ALA A 303 5.99 -7.58 4.88
N PHE A 304 5.42 -8.67 4.38
CA PHE A 304 6.11 -9.71 3.63
C PHE A 304 5.65 -9.64 2.18
N VAL A 305 6.59 -9.52 1.25
CA VAL A 305 6.26 -9.31 -0.17
C VAL A 305 6.99 -10.34 -1.02
N VAL A 306 6.21 -11.01 -1.88
CA VAL A 306 6.76 -11.88 -2.92
C VAL A 306 7.35 -11.03 -4.03
N SER A 307 8.66 -10.83 -4.00
CA SER A 307 9.40 -10.03 -4.97
C SER A 307 10.88 -10.43 -4.98
N HIS A 308 11.58 -10.06 -6.06
CA HIS A 308 13.04 -10.20 -6.17
C HIS A 308 13.78 -8.89 -5.84
N ASP A 309 13.06 -7.76 -5.74
CA ASP A 309 13.66 -6.43 -5.59
C ASP A 309 13.18 -5.74 -4.32
N PHE A 310 14.05 -5.69 -3.31
CA PHE A 310 13.78 -4.99 -2.06
C PHE A 310 13.69 -3.47 -2.26
N GLY A 311 14.57 -2.89 -3.08
CA GLY A 311 14.65 -1.44 -3.27
C GLY A 311 13.40 -0.88 -3.94
N GLU A 312 12.93 -1.53 -5.03
CA GLU A 312 11.68 -1.19 -5.71
C GLU A 312 10.49 -1.33 -4.76
N THR A 313 10.43 -2.43 -4.00
CA THR A 313 9.34 -2.73 -3.06
C THR A 313 9.28 -1.71 -1.92
N ALA A 314 10.43 -1.39 -1.30
CA ALA A 314 10.53 -0.42 -0.22
C ALA A 314 10.24 1.01 -0.71
N ALA A 315 10.63 1.36 -1.94
CA ALA A 315 10.30 2.64 -2.55
C ALA A 315 8.80 2.75 -2.84
N ALA A 316 8.21 1.69 -3.41
CA ALA A 316 6.78 1.63 -3.68
C ALA A 316 5.95 1.73 -2.40
N LEU A 317 6.35 1.03 -1.33
CA LEU A 317 5.69 1.13 -0.03
C LEU A 317 5.77 2.54 0.57
N ARG A 318 6.93 3.20 0.45
CA ARG A 318 7.11 4.60 0.91
C ARG A 318 6.27 5.58 0.09
N ASP A 319 6.26 5.43 -1.23
CA ASP A 319 5.42 6.26 -2.09
C ASP A 319 3.94 6.04 -1.78
N SER A 320 3.51 4.81 -1.47
CA SER A 320 2.14 4.51 -1.04
C SER A 320 1.82 5.17 0.31
N LEU A 321 2.73 5.19 1.28
CA LEU A 321 2.53 5.93 2.53
C LEU A 321 2.33 7.43 2.27
N VAL A 322 3.22 8.04 1.50
CA VAL A 322 3.15 9.48 1.17
C VAL A 322 1.83 9.81 0.46
N LYS A 323 1.46 9.00 -0.53
CA LYS A 323 0.24 9.22 -1.32
C LYS A 323 -1.04 8.96 -0.53
N THR A 324 -1.07 7.93 0.31
CA THR A 324 -2.32 7.38 0.90
C THR A 324 -2.63 7.90 2.28
N ALA A 325 -1.62 8.07 3.11
CA ALA A 325 -1.82 8.42 4.51
C ALA A 325 -1.25 9.80 4.84
N GLY A 326 -1.03 10.62 3.80
CA GLY A 326 -0.64 12.02 3.93
C GLY A 326 0.73 12.20 4.57
N PHE A 327 1.57 11.16 4.56
CA PHE A 327 2.88 11.17 5.19
C PHE A 327 3.83 12.12 4.44
N ASN A 328 4.64 12.88 5.17
CA ASN A 328 5.71 13.67 4.55
C ASN A 328 6.77 12.74 3.94
N ARG A 329 7.31 13.14 2.78
CA ARG A 329 8.33 12.35 2.08
C ARG A 329 9.62 12.14 2.87
N HIS A 330 9.99 13.11 3.70
CA HIS A 330 11.15 13.02 4.58
C HIS A 330 10.95 11.98 5.68
N ASP A 331 9.75 11.89 6.24
CA ASP A 331 9.43 10.99 7.35
C ASP A 331 9.20 9.54 6.85
N ALA A 332 8.68 9.39 5.62
CA ALA A 332 8.46 8.09 4.98
C ALA A 332 9.71 7.20 4.95
N ALA A 333 10.91 7.81 4.88
CA ALA A 333 12.16 7.07 4.92
C ALA A 333 12.38 6.33 6.25
N GLU A 334 11.90 6.88 7.37
CA GLU A 334 12.01 6.27 8.70
C GLU A 334 10.91 5.23 8.96
N PHE A 335 9.81 5.30 8.23
CA PHE A 335 8.63 4.45 8.45
C PHE A 335 8.70 3.08 7.80
N VAL A 336 9.61 2.84 6.87
CA VAL A 336 9.88 1.51 6.33
C VAL A 336 11.30 1.11 6.71
N ALA A 337 11.43 0.01 7.44
CA ALA A 337 12.71 -0.58 7.84
C ALA A 337 12.81 -1.99 7.27
N ALA A 338 14.03 -2.44 6.94
CA ALA A 338 14.25 -3.82 6.53
C ALA A 338 14.33 -4.73 7.76
N LEU A 339 13.57 -5.82 7.77
CA LEU A 339 13.61 -6.79 8.87
C LEU A 339 14.99 -7.47 8.95
N LYS A 340 15.61 -7.75 7.80
CA LYS A 340 16.95 -8.36 7.68
C LYS A 340 18.04 -7.31 7.43
N PRO A 341 19.17 -7.34 8.17
CA PRO A 341 20.28 -6.41 7.96
C PRO A 341 20.90 -6.43 6.55
N GLU A 342 20.84 -7.58 5.88
CA GLU A 342 21.33 -7.73 4.50
C GLU A 342 20.49 -6.92 3.50
N GLN A 343 19.17 -6.91 3.70
CA GLN A 343 18.23 -6.15 2.88
C GLN A 343 18.29 -4.65 3.18
N ALA A 344 18.63 -4.27 4.42
CA ALA A 344 18.85 -2.87 4.78
C ALA A 344 19.94 -2.20 3.91
N ARG A 345 20.94 -2.96 3.44
CA ARG A 345 22.00 -2.44 2.55
C ARG A 345 21.53 -2.17 1.12
N LEU A 346 20.40 -2.76 0.73
CA LEU A 346 19.78 -2.57 -0.58
C LEU A 346 18.87 -1.32 -0.60
N ASP A 347 18.64 -0.68 0.56
CA ASP A 347 17.88 0.56 0.66
C ASP A 347 18.75 1.80 0.36
N LEU A 348 18.95 2.08 -0.92
CA LEU A 348 19.76 3.21 -1.40
C LEU A 348 19.16 4.60 -1.05
N SER A 349 17.92 4.67 -0.57
CA SER A 349 17.24 5.93 -0.26
C SER A 349 17.51 6.47 1.15
N ARG A 350 18.05 5.64 2.06
CA ARG A 350 18.42 6.04 3.43
C ARG A 350 19.85 6.61 3.55
N GLY A 351 20.63 6.64 2.48
CA GLY A 351 22.00 7.17 2.46
C GLY A 351 22.13 8.51 1.72
N ARG A 352 22.93 9.45 2.24
CA ARG A 352 23.37 10.65 1.51
C ARG A 352 24.34 10.27 0.39
N ILE A 353 23.81 9.75 -0.72
CA ILE A 353 24.60 9.63 -1.96
C ILE A 353 24.52 10.98 -2.68
N ARG A 354 25.60 11.77 -2.66
CA ARG A 354 25.71 12.98 -3.48
C ARG A 354 25.99 12.56 -4.92
N PHE A 355 24.98 12.67 -5.79
CA PHE A 355 25.14 12.53 -7.23
C PHE A 355 25.72 13.82 -7.79
N THR A 356 26.98 13.78 -8.24
CA THR A 356 27.59 14.86 -9.02
C THR A 356 27.54 14.43 -10.49
N PRO A 357 26.78 15.11 -11.36
CA PRO A 357 26.75 14.76 -12.78
C PRO A 357 28.14 14.95 -13.39
N VAL A 358 28.72 13.89 -13.94
CA VAL A 358 30.01 13.94 -14.65
C VAL A 358 29.72 13.88 -16.15
N GLU A 359 30.24 14.86 -16.91
CA GLU A 359 30.18 14.86 -18.37
C GLU A 359 31.27 13.94 -18.94
N VAL A 360 30.87 12.92 -19.69
CA VAL A 360 31.79 11.97 -20.31
C VAL A 360 31.75 12.12 -21.82
N LYS A 361 32.91 12.37 -22.45
CA LYS A 361 33.06 12.35 -23.92
C LYS A 361 33.14 10.91 -24.41
N VAL A 362 32.23 10.55 -25.31
CA VAL A 362 32.16 9.22 -25.93
C VAL A 362 32.67 9.32 -27.36
N SER A 363 33.52 8.39 -27.79
CA SER A 363 34.15 8.40 -29.12
C SER A 363 33.17 8.06 -30.26
N GLU A 364 32.18 7.20 -29.98
CA GLU A 364 31.20 6.69 -30.94
C GLU A 364 29.78 7.20 -30.67
N GLU A 365 28.92 7.22 -31.69
CA GLU A 365 27.56 7.77 -31.58
C GLU A 365 26.62 6.77 -30.87
N LEU A 366 26.00 7.21 -29.77
CA LEU A 366 25.11 6.39 -28.97
C LEU A 366 23.81 6.06 -29.70
N ASN A 367 23.56 4.77 -29.94
CA ASN A 367 22.28 4.29 -30.47
C ASN A 367 21.21 4.27 -29.38
N LEU A 368 20.51 5.41 -29.24
CA LEU A 368 19.46 5.57 -28.25
C LEU A 368 18.34 4.53 -28.37
N SER A 369 18.09 3.99 -29.58
CA SER A 369 16.99 3.02 -29.82
C SER A 369 17.19 1.68 -29.10
N ALA A 370 18.44 1.29 -28.85
CA ALA A 370 18.79 0.07 -28.10
C ALA A 370 18.70 0.23 -26.57
N ILE A 371 18.49 1.46 -26.08
CA ILE A 371 18.44 1.76 -24.64
C ILE A 371 17.00 1.68 -24.14
N SER A 372 16.78 0.97 -23.03
CA SER A 372 15.47 0.83 -22.40
C SER A 372 14.88 2.19 -21.99
N ARG A 373 13.55 2.33 -22.10
CA ARG A 373 12.82 3.58 -21.77
C ARG A 373 13.14 4.11 -20.35
N PRO A 374 13.27 3.28 -19.30
CA PRO A 374 13.65 3.75 -17.96
C PRO A 374 15.07 4.35 -17.91
N THR A 375 16.01 3.72 -18.62
CA THR A 375 17.41 4.15 -18.69
C THR A 375 17.55 5.44 -19.49
N ARG A 376 16.84 5.55 -20.63
CA ARG A 376 16.86 6.76 -21.48
C ARG A 376 16.38 8.02 -20.75
N ARG A 377 15.52 7.90 -19.75
CA ARG A 377 15.04 9.05 -18.94
C ARG A 377 16.07 9.57 -17.95
N LYS A 378 17.14 8.81 -17.67
CA LYS A 378 18.18 9.11 -16.67
C LYS A 378 19.50 9.59 -17.30
N LEU A 379 19.50 9.80 -18.61
CA LEU A 379 20.66 10.20 -19.40
C LEU A 379 20.34 11.35 -20.34
N ASN A 380 21.31 12.24 -20.52
CA ASN A 380 21.27 13.34 -21.45
C ASN A 380 22.44 13.17 -22.44
N TRP A 381 22.12 13.11 -23.74
CA TRP A 381 23.11 12.90 -24.80
C TRP A 381 23.18 14.12 -25.71
N ASN A 382 24.35 14.74 -25.80
CA ASN A 382 24.61 15.83 -26.73
C ASN A 382 25.35 15.32 -27.97
N LYS A 383 24.65 15.23 -29.09
CA LYS A 383 25.18 14.75 -30.37
C LYS A 383 26.34 15.57 -30.93
N LYS A 384 26.37 16.89 -30.69
CA LYS A 384 27.39 17.78 -31.25
C LYS A 384 28.73 17.66 -30.52
N SER A 385 28.71 17.55 -29.19
CA SER A 385 29.90 17.41 -28.35
C SER A 385 30.28 15.95 -28.06
N LYS A 386 29.46 15.00 -28.51
CA LYS A 386 29.53 13.57 -28.14
C LYS A 386 29.64 13.36 -26.63
N THR A 387 28.97 14.18 -25.83
CA THR A 387 29.00 14.07 -24.36
C THR A 387 27.73 13.41 -23.83
N LEU A 388 27.94 12.44 -22.94
CA LEU A 388 26.91 11.75 -22.18
C LEU A 388 26.95 12.24 -20.73
N MET A 389 25.78 12.60 -20.21
CA MET A 389 25.60 13.02 -18.82
C MET A 389 24.54 12.13 -18.17
N PHE A 390 24.85 11.56 -17.01
CA PHE A 390 23.88 10.84 -16.18
C PHE A 390 23.24 11.81 -15.19
N THR A 391 21.91 11.91 -15.22
CA THR A 391 21.15 12.85 -14.39
C THR A 391 20.48 12.18 -13.18
N ALA A 392 20.51 10.84 -13.12
CA ALA A 392 19.98 10.06 -12.00
C ALA A 392 20.63 8.65 -11.92
N PRO A 393 20.63 8.00 -10.74
CA PRO A 393 21.12 6.62 -10.57
C PRO A 393 20.42 5.64 -11.50
N LEU A 394 21.22 4.87 -12.24
CA LEU A 394 20.75 3.69 -12.96
C LEU A 394 20.35 2.63 -11.93
N SER A 395 19.08 2.21 -11.92
CA SER A 395 18.61 1.14 -11.04
C SER A 395 19.03 -0.20 -11.64
N GLU A 396 19.67 -1.07 -10.85
CA GLU A 396 20.36 -2.27 -11.37
C GLU A 396 19.42 -3.46 -11.58
N ALA A 397 19.47 -3.99 -12.80
CA ALA A 397 19.58 -5.43 -12.98
C ALA A 397 21.09 -5.73 -13.12
N SER A 398 21.64 -6.58 -12.23
CA SER A 398 23.00 -7.14 -12.19
C SER A 398 24.16 -6.15 -12.37
N PHE A 399 25.11 -6.09 -11.42
CA PHE A 399 26.34 -5.27 -11.56
C PHE A 399 27.05 -5.59 -12.89
N PHE A 400 27.15 -4.60 -13.77
CA PHE A 400 27.85 -4.70 -15.04
C PHE A 400 28.63 -3.43 -15.33
N LEU A 401 29.77 -3.57 -15.99
CA LEU A 401 30.48 -2.45 -16.56
C LEU A 401 30.11 -2.35 -18.05
N GLN A 402 29.73 -1.16 -18.50
CA GLN A 402 29.33 -0.95 -19.90
C GLN A 402 30.58 -0.80 -20.78
N THR A 403 30.81 -1.74 -21.71
CA THR A 403 31.78 -1.57 -22.79
C THR A 403 31.11 -0.92 -24.02
N ALA A 404 31.89 -0.56 -25.04
CA ALA A 404 31.36 0.07 -26.25
C ALA A 404 30.30 -0.78 -26.98
N THR A 405 30.42 -2.10 -26.93
CA THR A 405 29.58 -3.02 -27.71
C THR A 405 28.70 -3.93 -26.86
N ARG A 406 29.02 -4.12 -25.57
CA ARG A 406 28.26 -5.04 -24.70
C ARG A 406 28.37 -4.70 -23.22
N LYS A 407 27.60 -5.40 -22.40
CA LYS A 407 27.74 -5.39 -20.95
C LYS A 407 28.81 -6.39 -20.53
N PHE A 408 29.77 -5.96 -19.72
CA PHE A 408 30.75 -6.80 -19.07
C PHE A 408 30.24 -7.16 -17.67
N TYR A 409 29.97 -8.45 -17.46
CA TYR A 409 29.57 -8.99 -16.17
C TYR A 409 30.77 -9.72 -15.58
N PRO A 410 31.32 -9.27 -14.46
CA PRO A 410 32.47 -9.92 -13.86
C PRO A 410 32.09 -11.26 -13.21
N ASP A 411 33.03 -12.20 -13.19
CA ASP A 411 32.84 -13.50 -12.54
C ASP A 411 32.61 -13.38 -11.03
N PHE A 412 33.32 -12.46 -10.36
CA PHE A 412 33.17 -12.23 -8.93
C PHE A 412 33.20 -10.76 -8.56
N VAL A 413 32.37 -10.40 -7.58
CA VAL A 413 32.40 -9.11 -6.87
C VAL A 413 32.41 -9.41 -5.39
N CYS A 414 33.41 -8.92 -4.66
CA CYS A 414 33.65 -9.24 -3.27
C CYS A 414 33.87 -7.97 -2.46
N LYS A 415 33.42 -7.94 -1.20
CA LYS A 415 33.76 -6.87 -0.26
C LYS A 415 34.91 -7.33 0.63
N LEU A 416 36.00 -6.57 0.66
CA LEU A 416 37.14 -6.81 1.53
C LEU A 416 36.83 -6.40 2.98
N LYS A 417 37.62 -6.91 3.93
CA LYS A 417 37.43 -6.64 5.37
C LYS A 417 37.60 -5.16 5.74
N ASP A 418 38.39 -4.43 4.96
CA ASP A 418 38.59 -2.98 5.10
C ASP A 418 37.50 -2.14 4.43
N GLY A 419 36.51 -2.78 3.81
CA GLY A 419 35.36 -2.13 3.20
C GLY A 419 35.46 -1.89 1.69
N ARG A 420 36.63 -2.09 1.07
CA ARG A 420 36.83 -1.95 -0.39
C ARG A 420 36.08 -3.02 -1.19
N ILE A 421 35.69 -2.71 -2.42
CA ILE A 421 35.03 -3.66 -3.34
C ILE A 421 36.06 -4.19 -4.35
N LEU A 422 36.28 -5.49 -4.37
CA LEU A 422 37.15 -6.19 -5.31
C LEU A 422 36.33 -6.88 -6.40
N ILE A 423 36.58 -6.52 -7.65
CA ILE A 423 36.04 -7.20 -8.83
C ILE A 423 37.13 -8.12 -9.39
N VAL A 424 36.78 -9.39 -9.59
CA VAL A 424 37.68 -10.39 -10.16
C VAL A 424 37.04 -10.99 -11.42
N GLU A 425 37.83 -11.03 -12.49
CA GLU A 425 37.47 -11.71 -13.73
C GLU A 425 38.52 -12.76 -14.09
N TYR A 426 38.08 -13.95 -14.48
CA TYR A 426 38.96 -15.01 -14.95
C TYR A 426 38.77 -15.25 -16.46
N LYS A 427 39.87 -15.15 -17.23
CA LYS A 427 39.86 -15.51 -18.65
C LYS A 427 40.84 -16.64 -18.95
N GLY A 428 40.38 -17.61 -19.75
CA GLY A 428 41.26 -18.59 -20.38
C GLY A 428 42.29 -17.92 -21.29
N ALA A 429 43.48 -18.52 -21.43
CA ALA A 429 44.60 -17.95 -22.19
C ALA A 429 44.23 -17.67 -23.66
N ASP A 430 43.34 -18.49 -24.23
CA ASP A 430 42.77 -18.37 -25.57
C ASP A 430 41.85 -17.14 -25.75
N ARG A 431 41.31 -16.60 -24.65
CA ARG A 431 40.33 -15.49 -24.67
C ARG A 431 40.90 -14.16 -24.15
N TRP A 432 42.15 -14.14 -23.70
CA TRP A 432 42.78 -12.95 -23.11
C TRP A 432 42.83 -11.75 -24.07
N LYS A 433 43.19 -11.98 -25.35
CA LYS A 433 43.30 -10.90 -26.34
C LYS A 433 41.96 -10.20 -26.60
N ASN A 434 40.86 -10.95 -26.63
CA ASN A 434 39.51 -10.40 -26.90
C ASN A 434 38.86 -9.75 -25.67
N ALA A 435 39.47 -9.86 -24.49
CA ALA A 435 38.98 -9.28 -23.24
C ALA A 435 39.59 -7.88 -22.95
N GLU A 436 40.29 -7.27 -23.90
CA GLU A 436 40.87 -5.93 -23.75
C GLU A 436 39.83 -4.86 -23.38
N PRO A 437 38.63 -4.79 -24.00
CA PRO A 437 37.61 -3.82 -23.60
C PRO A 437 37.12 -4.02 -22.16
N ASP A 438 37.06 -5.26 -21.69
CA ASP A 438 36.64 -5.60 -20.33
C ASP A 438 37.72 -5.18 -19.30
N ARG A 439 39.00 -5.32 -19.66
CA ARG A 439 40.11 -4.85 -18.81
C ARG A 439 40.14 -3.34 -18.68
N LEU A 440 39.97 -2.63 -19.80
CA LEU A 440 40.00 -1.17 -19.82
C LEU A 440 38.86 -0.58 -18.99
N VAL A 441 37.64 -1.11 -19.13
CA VAL A 441 36.51 -0.62 -18.33
C VAL A 441 36.66 -0.95 -16.85
N GLY A 442 37.24 -2.11 -16.52
CA GLY A 442 37.53 -2.50 -15.14
C GLY A 442 38.60 -1.61 -14.47
N GLN A 443 39.69 -1.30 -15.19
CA GLN A 443 40.74 -0.39 -14.71
C GLN A 443 40.21 1.03 -14.52
N LEU A 444 39.42 1.53 -15.47
CA LEU A 444 38.78 2.83 -15.37
C LEU A 444 37.85 2.90 -14.14
N TRP A 445 37.09 1.84 -13.88
CA TRP A 445 36.24 1.77 -12.70
C TRP A 445 37.04 1.80 -11.39
N GLU A 446 38.17 1.09 -11.33
CA GLU A 446 39.09 1.11 -10.19
C GLU A 446 39.68 2.52 -9.97
N GLU A 447 40.14 3.19 -11.02
CA GLU A 447 40.68 4.56 -10.91
C GLU A 447 39.63 5.57 -10.43
N LEU A 448 38.39 5.48 -10.94
CA LEU A 448 37.29 6.36 -10.56
C LEU A 448 36.76 6.10 -9.14
N SER A 449 37.16 4.99 -8.51
CA SER A 449 36.71 4.61 -7.19
C SER A 449 37.44 5.33 -6.05
N ASP A 450 38.48 6.12 -6.36
CA ASP A 450 39.30 6.85 -5.38
C ASP A 450 39.78 5.95 -4.22
N GLY A 451 40.25 4.75 -4.57
CA GLY A 451 40.73 3.73 -3.61
C GLY A 451 39.66 2.87 -2.93
N SER A 452 38.37 3.10 -3.21
CA SER A 452 37.27 2.29 -2.65
C SER A 452 36.95 1.01 -3.43
N GLY A 453 37.44 0.90 -4.66
CA GLY A 453 37.25 -0.21 -5.58
C GLY A 453 38.58 -0.73 -6.12
N LEU A 454 38.66 -2.03 -6.36
CA LEU A 454 39.82 -2.73 -6.93
C LEU A 454 39.34 -3.62 -8.06
N PHE A 455 40.05 -3.62 -9.19
CA PHE A 455 39.74 -4.49 -10.32
C PHE A 455 40.95 -5.35 -10.66
N VAL A 456 40.71 -6.64 -10.88
CA VAL A 456 41.74 -7.56 -11.36
C VAL A 456 41.14 -8.56 -12.34
N MET A 457 41.78 -8.65 -13.51
CA MET A 457 41.52 -9.72 -14.46
C MET A 457 42.72 -10.65 -14.47
N ILE A 458 42.51 -11.93 -14.23
CA ILE A 458 43.57 -12.94 -14.20
C ILE A 458 43.41 -13.96 -15.32
N THR A 459 44.53 -14.59 -15.68
CA THR A 459 44.57 -15.73 -16.60
C THR A 459 45.55 -16.77 -16.08
N GLU A 460 45.51 -17.98 -16.64
CA GLU A 460 46.50 -19.04 -16.38
C GLU A 460 46.71 -19.38 -14.88
N LYS A 461 45.64 -19.27 -14.08
CA LYS A 461 45.67 -19.55 -12.62
C LYS A 461 46.68 -18.68 -11.85
N ARG A 462 46.98 -17.46 -12.31
CA ARG A 462 47.82 -16.49 -11.59
C ARG A 462 47.08 -15.85 -10.41
N TRP A 463 46.73 -16.66 -9.41
CA TRP A 463 46.00 -16.20 -8.23
C TRP A 463 46.79 -15.19 -7.37
N GLY A 464 48.11 -15.16 -7.52
CA GLY A 464 48.98 -14.19 -6.86
C GLY A 464 48.65 -12.74 -7.21
N ASP A 465 48.17 -12.49 -8.43
CA ASP A 465 47.84 -11.15 -8.92
C ASP A 465 46.61 -10.57 -8.21
N ILE A 466 45.72 -11.42 -7.69
CA ILE A 466 44.59 -11.01 -6.86
C ILE A 466 45.10 -10.53 -5.50
N ARG A 467 46.07 -11.22 -4.90
CA ARG A 467 46.63 -10.83 -3.59
C ARG A 467 47.48 -9.55 -3.66
N ALA A 468 48.09 -9.27 -4.81
CA ALA A 468 48.86 -8.05 -5.01
C ALA A 468 48.00 -6.77 -5.06
N LYS A 469 46.67 -6.91 -5.13
CA LYS A 469 45.73 -5.77 -5.25
C LYS A 469 45.29 -5.17 -3.92
N PHE A 470 45.45 -5.87 -2.78
CA PHE A 470 44.91 -5.41 -1.50
C PHE A 470 45.79 -5.61 -0.30
#